data_AF-A0A835S9S0-F1
#
_entry.id   AF-A0A835S9S0-F1
#
_cell.length_a   1.000
_cell.length_b   1.000
_cell.length_c   1.000
_cell.angle_alpha   90.00
_cell.angle_beta   90.00
_cell.angle_gamma   90.00
#
_symmetry.space_group_name_H-M   'P 1'
#
loop_
_entity.id
_entity.type
_entity.pdbx_description
1 polymer ?
#
loop_
_entity_poly.entity_id
_entity_poly.type
_entity_poly.pdbx_seq_one_letter_code
_entity_poly.pdbx_strand_id
1 'polypeptide(L)'
;MDMCDMSADAAALLRSAPLRTDIFEKLTETSQPIVRSNGDIGKCMEDNRDGFQISDLLREMILAGDDSENACPYSDAERDELLWRLFEHVVLGGSCCQYEDKVEPYVETSKRLYKELVCAQKDAASGKVQTVSAVYKINSIQGEAVARGKSFCYAAVDPVRRIVKILYHAYVPYW
;
A
#
# COMPACT_ATOMS: atom_id res chain seq x y z
N MET A 1 4.80 -36.34 -0.25
CA MET A 1 3.60 -36.23 0.59
C MET A 1 4.01 -35.34 1.73
N ASP A 2 4.13 -34.04 1.43
CA ASP A 2 4.48 -33.04 2.43
C ASP A 2 3.20 -32.34 2.84
N MET A 3 2.73 -32.70 4.03
CA MET A 3 1.87 -31.87 4.84
C MET A 3 2.63 -30.58 5.14
N CYS A 4 2.19 -29.48 4.55
CA CYS A 4 2.43 -28.17 5.12
C CYS A 4 1.06 -27.50 5.35
N ASP A 5 0.96 -26.99 6.54
CA ASP A 5 -0.23 -26.78 7.35
C ASP A 5 -0.90 -25.42 7.05
N MET A 6 -2.18 -25.34 7.43
CA MET A 6 -2.98 -24.14 7.71
C MET A 6 -3.43 -23.24 6.55
N SER A 7 -4.69 -23.44 6.14
CA SER A 7 -5.73 -22.43 5.87
C SER A 7 -5.27 -20.95 5.91
N ALA A 8 -4.58 -20.49 4.87
CA ALA A 8 -4.57 -19.06 4.58
C ALA A 8 -5.92 -18.74 3.94
N ASP A 9 -6.70 -17.83 4.54
CA ASP A 9 -7.96 -17.39 3.95
C ASP A 9 -7.73 -16.95 2.49
N ALA A 10 -8.54 -17.48 1.58
CA ALA A 10 -8.44 -17.17 0.15
C ALA A 10 -8.55 -15.65 -0.12
N ALA A 11 -9.24 -14.93 0.77
CA ALA A 11 -9.30 -13.48 0.79
C ALA A 11 -9.33 -12.94 2.23
N ALA A 12 -8.60 -11.86 2.48
CA ALA A 12 -8.61 -11.15 3.76
C ALA A 12 -9.33 -9.79 3.61
N LEU A 13 -10.30 -9.51 4.49
CA LEU A 13 -10.95 -8.19 4.54
C LEU A 13 -9.95 -7.14 5.04
N LEU A 14 -9.79 -6.06 4.27
CA LEU A 14 -8.89 -4.98 4.62
C LEU A 14 -9.60 -3.87 5.38
N ARG A 15 -8.86 -3.22 6.28
CA ARG A 15 -9.31 -2.00 6.94
C ARG A 15 -9.27 -0.84 5.94
N SER A 16 -10.45 -0.33 5.58
CA SER A 16 -10.62 0.85 4.74
C SER A 16 -11.32 1.96 5.53
N ALA A 17 -10.55 2.69 6.35
CA ALA A 17 -11.06 3.85 7.09
C ALA A 17 -11.42 5.01 6.14
N PRO A 18 -12.22 6.01 6.57
CA PRO A 18 -12.34 7.25 5.80
C PRO A 18 -10.95 7.80 5.44
N LEU A 19 -10.79 8.37 4.25
CA LEU A 19 -9.48 8.82 3.75
C LEU A 19 -8.85 9.80 4.76
N ARG A 20 -7.78 9.36 5.43
CA ARG A 20 -6.98 10.20 6.33
C ARG A 20 -5.66 10.51 5.66
N THR A 21 -5.40 11.78 5.38
CA THR A 21 -4.19 12.23 4.67
C THR A 21 -3.03 12.53 5.61
N ASP A 22 -3.32 12.69 6.90
CA ASP A 22 -2.38 12.84 8.02
C ASP A 22 -1.36 11.69 8.10
N ILE A 23 -1.71 10.49 7.60
CA ILE A 23 -0.78 9.37 7.51
C ILE A 23 0.50 9.73 6.75
N PHE A 24 0.46 10.65 5.78
CA PHE A 24 1.65 11.06 5.02
C PHE A 24 2.48 12.14 5.72
N GLU A 25 1.93 12.86 6.70
CA GLU A 25 2.64 13.91 7.44
C GLU A 25 3.81 13.32 8.24
N LYS A 26 3.64 12.09 8.73
CA LYS A 26 4.67 11.30 9.42
C LYS A 26 5.99 11.16 8.65
N LEU A 27 5.96 11.21 7.31
CA LEU A 27 7.18 11.14 6.49
C LEU A 27 8.11 12.34 6.69
N THR A 28 7.57 13.47 7.18
CA THR A 28 8.31 14.71 7.42
C THR A 28 8.66 14.93 8.89
N GLU A 29 8.03 14.18 9.80
CA GLU A 29 8.12 14.39 11.26
C GLU A 29 9.14 13.46 11.94
N THR A 30 9.79 12.54 11.21
CA THR A 30 10.83 11.67 11.76
C THR A 30 12.08 12.47 12.14
N SER A 31 12.82 11.98 13.15
CA SER A 31 14.07 12.63 13.61
C SER A 31 15.12 12.75 12.49
N GLN A 32 15.11 11.79 11.56
CA GLN A 32 15.75 11.90 10.26
C GLN A 32 14.64 11.90 9.20
N PRO A 33 14.28 13.06 8.62
CA PRO A 33 13.12 13.16 7.75
C PRO A 33 13.33 12.36 6.46
N ILE A 34 12.43 11.41 6.21
CA ILE A 34 12.40 10.63 4.96
C ILE A 34 12.09 11.56 3.79
N VAL A 35 11.18 12.50 4.03
CA VAL A 35 10.79 13.55 3.10
C VAL A 35 11.09 14.92 3.71
N ARG A 36 11.77 15.78 2.95
CA ARG A 36 12.08 17.16 3.36
C ARG A 36 10.82 18.03 3.29
N SER A 37 10.85 19.18 3.97
CA SER A 37 9.72 20.12 4.00
C SER A 37 9.28 20.66 2.63
N ASN A 38 10.12 20.53 1.59
CA ASN A 38 9.81 20.90 0.22
C ASN A 38 9.32 19.73 -0.65
N GLY A 39 9.07 18.56 -0.06
CA GLY A 39 8.61 17.34 -0.74
C GLY A 39 9.72 16.45 -1.31
N ASP A 40 10.99 16.87 -1.25
CA ASP A 40 12.11 16.05 -1.74
C ASP A 40 12.29 14.80 -0.88
N ILE A 41 12.41 13.65 -1.54
CA ILE A 41 12.73 12.38 -0.89
C ILE A 41 14.24 12.35 -0.62
N GLY A 42 14.63 12.04 0.61
CA GLY A 42 16.03 11.88 0.97
C GLY A 42 16.68 10.74 0.17
N LYS A 43 17.91 10.93 -0.29
CA LYS A 43 18.69 9.90 -0.96
C LYS A 43 19.44 9.04 0.07
N CYS A 44 19.73 7.79 -0.27
CA CYS A 44 20.58 6.92 0.52
C CYS A 44 21.59 6.17 -0.36
N MET A 45 22.47 5.39 0.26
CA MET A 45 23.41 4.53 -0.46
C MET A 45 22.63 3.47 -1.25
N GLU A 46 23.13 3.15 -2.44
CA GLU A 46 22.49 2.14 -3.29
C GLU A 46 22.52 0.76 -2.62
N ASP A 47 21.36 0.11 -2.58
CA ASP A 47 21.18 -1.26 -2.07
C ASP A 47 20.18 -2.00 -2.97
N ASN A 48 20.12 -3.32 -2.88
CA ASN A 48 19.14 -4.15 -3.58
C ASN A 48 18.47 -5.11 -2.61
N ARG A 49 17.15 -5.00 -2.44
CA ARG A 49 16.35 -5.89 -1.59
C ARG A 49 15.10 -6.35 -2.32
N ASP A 50 14.77 -7.64 -2.22
CA ASP A 50 13.60 -8.25 -2.87
C ASP A 50 13.47 -7.97 -4.37
N GLY A 51 14.58 -7.73 -5.09
CA GLY A 51 14.55 -7.36 -6.50
C GLY A 51 14.19 -5.90 -6.78
N PHE A 52 14.24 -5.02 -5.78
CA PHE A 52 14.14 -3.57 -5.96
C PHE A 52 15.46 -2.89 -5.67
N GLN A 53 15.81 -1.95 -6.55
CA GLN A 53 16.87 -1.00 -6.29
C GLN A 53 16.39 0.06 -5.30
N ILE A 54 17.13 0.16 -4.20
CA ILE A 54 17.01 1.19 -3.19
C ILE A 54 18.06 2.25 -3.49
N SER A 55 17.62 3.51 -3.58
CA SER A 55 18.49 4.68 -3.75
C SER A 55 17.94 5.91 -3.01
N ASP A 56 16.89 5.73 -2.23
CA ASP A 56 16.20 6.76 -1.47
C ASP A 56 15.64 6.19 -0.16
N LEU A 57 15.43 7.08 0.81
CA LEU A 57 14.97 6.76 2.16
C LEU A 57 13.53 6.22 2.19
N LEU A 58 12.71 6.54 1.18
CA LEU A 58 11.32 6.11 1.15
C LEU A 58 11.23 4.61 0.81
N ARG A 59 11.97 4.18 -0.22
CA ARG A 59 12.10 2.76 -0.59
C ARG A 59 12.87 1.98 0.47
N GLU A 60 13.91 2.58 1.06
CA GLU A 60 14.64 1.97 2.17
C GLU A 60 13.69 1.69 3.35
N MET A 61 12.91 2.68 3.80
CA MET A 61 11.94 2.49 4.88
C MET A 61 10.87 1.43 4.56
N ILE A 62 10.37 1.37 3.32
CA ILE A 62 9.36 0.38 2.91
C ILE A 62 9.95 -1.04 2.89
N LEU A 63 11.15 -1.22 2.33
CA LEU A 63 11.73 -2.54 2.08
C LEU A 63 12.52 -3.08 3.27
N ALA A 64 13.14 -2.20 4.07
CA ALA A 64 13.83 -2.58 5.29
C ALA A 64 12.87 -2.71 6.49
N GLY A 65 11.75 -1.97 6.50
CA GLY A 65 10.80 -2.01 7.61
C GLY A 65 11.47 -1.63 8.93
N ASP A 66 11.41 -2.54 9.91
CA ASP A 66 12.01 -2.35 11.23
C ASP A 66 13.55 -2.48 11.23
N ASP A 67 14.13 -3.06 10.16
CA ASP A 67 15.58 -3.14 9.96
C ASP A 67 16.16 -1.86 9.31
N SER A 68 15.32 -0.83 9.08
CA SER A 68 15.75 0.47 8.56
C SER A 68 16.53 1.25 9.61
N GLU A 69 17.63 1.90 9.20
CA GLU A 69 18.38 2.80 10.08
C GLU A 69 17.54 4.03 10.50
N ASN A 70 16.53 4.37 9.71
CA ASN A 70 15.65 5.52 9.93
C ASN A 70 14.38 5.18 10.71
N ALA A 71 14.16 3.88 10.99
CA ALA A 71 12.96 3.27 11.58
C ALA A 71 11.65 3.59 10.81
N CYS A 72 10.78 2.59 10.66
CA CYS A 72 9.47 2.81 10.06
C CYS A 72 8.57 3.63 11.01
N PRO A 73 8.05 4.81 10.63
CA PRO A 73 7.20 5.63 11.52
C PRO A 73 5.75 5.13 11.62
N TYR A 74 5.45 3.99 10.98
CA TYR A 74 4.11 3.43 10.84
C TYR A 74 3.95 2.18 11.68
N SER A 75 2.87 2.13 12.46
CA SER A 75 2.47 0.93 13.17
C SER A 75 1.94 -0.14 12.20
N ASP A 76 1.94 -1.41 12.62
CA ASP A 76 1.36 -2.51 11.84
C ASP A 76 -0.10 -2.24 11.45
N ALA A 77 -0.88 -1.66 12.36
CA ALA A 77 -2.28 -1.32 12.10
C ALA A 77 -2.45 -0.24 11.02
N GLU A 78 -1.49 0.68 10.88
CA GLU A 78 -1.46 1.68 9.80
C GLU A 78 -0.98 1.06 8.50
N ARG A 79 0.03 0.17 8.58
CA ARG A 79 0.53 -0.58 7.43
C ARG A 79 -0.54 -1.51 6.85
N ASP A 80 -1.47 -1.94 7.68
CA ASP A 80 -2.63 -2.73 7.29
C ASP A 80 -3.80 -1.92 6.72
N GLU A 81 -3.74 -0.58 6.74
CA GLU A 81 -4.74 0.26 6.08
C GLU A 81 -4.58 0.18 4.55
N LEU A 82 -5.71 0.14 3.83
CA LEU A 82 -5.70 0.09 2.36
C LEU A 82 -4.92 1.25 1.72
N LEU A 83 -5.04 2.46 2.27
CA LEU A 83 -4.36 3.63 1.73
C LEU A 83 -2.83 3.48 1.80
N TRP A 84 -2.31 2.98 2.92
CA TRP A 84 -0.88 2.70 3.06
C TRP A 84 -0.43 1.65 2.06
N ARG A 85 -1.15 0.54 1.94
CA ARG A 85 -0.78 -0.51 0.97
C ARG A 85 -0.80 -0.02 -0.48
N LEU A 86 -1.74 0.85 -0.85
CA LEU A 86 -1.74 1.47 -2.19
C LEU A 86 -0.50 2.37 -2.38
N PHE A 87 -0.12 3.12 -1.36
CA PHE A 87 1.07 3.95 -1.37
C PHE A 87 2.34 3.13 -1.51
N GLU A 88 2.49 2.07 -0.72
CA GLU A 88 3.58 1.11 -0.82
C GLU A 88 3.72 0.58 -2.25
N HIS A 89 2.62 0.11 -2.85
CA HIS A 89 2.61 -0.41 -4.22
C HIS A 89 2.99 0.63 -5.27
N VAL A 90 2.57 1.88 -5.08
CA VAL A 90 2.89 2.99 -5.98
C VAL A 90 4.37 3.39 -5.88
N VAL A 91 4.94 3.40 -4.67
CA VAL A 91 6.36 3.74 -4.44
C VAL A 91 7.30 2.64 -4.97
N LEU A 92 6.96 1.38 -4.73
CA LEU A 92 7.75 0.25 -5.22
C LEU A 92 7.58 0.07 -6.73
N GLY A 93 6.36 0.26 -7.23
CA GLY A 93 6.03 0.12 -8.64
C GLY A 93 6.26 -1.29 -9.17
N GLY A 94 6.56 -1.38 -10.46
CA GLY A 94 6.97 -2.62 -11.12
C GLY A 94 8.47 -2.67 -11.39
N SER A 95 8.91 -3.70 -12.12
CA SER A 95 10.34 -3.94 -12.40
C SER A 95 11.06 -2.87 -13.20
N CYS A 96 10.35 -2.06 -14.00
CA CYS A 96 10.95 -0.95 -14.73
C CYS A 96 11.11 0.35 -13.91
N CYS A 97 10.92 0.29 -12.58
CA CYS A 97 11.03 1.41 -11.63
C CYS A 97 10.12 2.62 -11.93
N GLN A 98 9.28 3.02 -10.97
CA GLN A 98 8.63 4.34 -10.98
C GLN A 98 9.39 5.20 -9.96
N TYR A 99 10.49 5.83 -10.38
CA TYR A 99 11.28 6.67 -9.50
C TYR A 99 10.85 8.13 -9.63
N GLU A 100 10.57 8.74 -8.49
CA GLU A 100 10.26 10.17 -8.35
C GLU A 100 11.21 10.78 -7.31
N ASP A 101 11.69 11.99 -7.56
CA ASP A 101 12.47 12.77 -6.57
C ASP A 101 11.58 13.39 -5.49
N LYS A 102 10.27 13.49 -5.78
CA LYS A 102 9.25 14.16 -4.98
C LYS A 102 8.25 13.14 -4.45
N VAL A 103 7.75 13.35 -3.23
CA VAL A 103 6.75 12.43 -2.63
C VAL A 103 5.34 12.65 -3.20
N GLU A 104 5.04 13.87 -3.66
CA GLU A 104 3.70 14.29 -4.05
C GLU A 104 3.06 13.42 -5.15
N PRO A 105 3.76 13.01 -6.22
CA PRO A 105 3.20 12.12 -7.24
C PRO A 105 2.72 10.79 -6.66
N TYR A 106 3.45 10.21 -5.71
CA TYR A 106 3.06 8.96 -5.06
C TYR A 106 1.83 9.15 -4.17
N VAL A 107 1.82 10.21 -3.35
CA VAL A 107 0.69 10.53 -2.45
C VAL A 107 -0.59 10.78 -3.25
N GLU A 108 -0.51 11.61 -4.29
CA GLU A 108 -1.68 11.95 -5.11
C GLU A 108 -2.20 10.75 -5.90
N THR A 109 -1.31 9.92 -6.45
CA THR A 109 -1.71 8.68 -7.16
C THR A 109 -2.39 7.70 -6.20
N SER A 110 -1.85 7.53 -5.00
CA SER A 110 -2.42 6.64 -3.97
C SER A 110 -3.80 7.10 -3.53
N LYS A 111 -3.98 8.42 -3.32
CA LYS A 111 -5.28 9.02 -3.00
C LYS A 111 -6.30 8.85 -4.12
N ARG A 112 -5.87 8.98 -5.39
CA ARG A 112 -6.73 8.74 -6.56
C ARG A 112 -7.16 7.27 -6.62
N LEU A 113 -6.23 6.33 -6.51
CA LEU A 113 -6.53 4.90 -6.48
C LEU A 113 -7.50 4.56 -5.34
N TYR A 114 -7.29 5.13 -4.15
CA TYR A 114 -8.18 4.93 -3.01
C TYR A 114 -9.61 5.37 -3.32
N LYS A 115 -9.78 6.59 -3.86
CA LYS A 115 -11.09 7.15 -4.23
C LYS A 115 -11.77 6.38 -5.37
N GLU A 116 -10.99 5.83 -6.29
CA GLU A 116 -11.52 4.98 -7.35
C GLU A 116 -12.01 3.63 -6.81
N LEU A 117 -11.30 3.03 -5.85
CA LEU A 117 -11.70 1.75 -5.26
C LEU A 117 -12.87 1.89 -4.29
N VAL A 118 -12.82 2.88 -3.41
CA VAL A 118 -13.66 2.97 -2.22
C VAL A 118 -14.75 4.03 -2.38
N CYS A 119 -16.00 3.65 -2.07
CA CYS A 119 -17.09 4.59 -1.90
C CYS A 119 -17.24 4.99 -0.43
N ALA A 120 -17.38 6.29 -0.18
CA ALA A 120 -17.70 6.84 1.13
C ALA A 120 -19.08 7.51 1.11
N GLN A 121 -19.81 7.40 2.22
CA GLN A 121 -21.14 8.00 2.39
C GLN A 121 -21.22 8.66 3.76
N LYS A 122 -22.02 9.73 3.85
CA LYS A 122 -22.42 10.28 5.14
C LYS A 122 -23.50 9.39 5.75
N ASP A 123 -23.22 8.82 6.91
CA ASP A 123 -24.19 8.07 7.68
C ASP A 123 -25.34 9.00 8.11
N ALA A 124 -26.59 8.58 7.84
CA ALA A 124 -27.76 9.44 8.03
C ALA A 124 -28.07 9.68 9.51
N ALA A 125 -27.72 8.74 10.40
CA ALA A 125 -28.00 8.82 11.83
C ALA A 125 -26.93 9.63 12.58
N SER A 126 -25.66 9.37 12.33
CA SER A 126 -24.53 9.99 13.02
C SER A 126 -23.99 11.24 12.31
N GLY A 127 -24.30 11.42 11.03
CA GLY A 127 -23.76 12.50 10.20
C GLY A 127 -22.26 12.37 9.88
N LYS A 128 -21.61 11.27 10.26
CA LYS A 128 -20.18 11.04 10.01
C LYS A 128 -19.97 10.39 8.64
N VAL A 129 -18.85 10.71 7.99
CA VAL A 129 -18.46 10.05 6.74
C VAL A 129 -17.89 8.67 7.09
N GLN A 130 -18.42 7.64 6.45
CA GLN A 130 -17.96 6.26 6.59
C GLN A 130 -17.69 5.65 5.22
N THR A 131 -16.74 4.72 5.19
CA THR A 131 -16.49 3.88 4.04
C THR A 131 -17.60 2.82 3.93
N VAL A 132 -18.21 2.69 2.75
CA VAL A 132 -19.28 1.73 2.48
C VAL A 132 -18.78 0.51 1.71
N SER A 133 -17.71 0.67 0.92
CA SER A 133 -17.11 -0.45 0.20
C SER A 133 -16.39 -1.43 1.14
N ALA A 134 -16.55 -2.72 0.88
CA ALA A 134 -15.73 -3.75 1.49
C ALA A 134 -14.58 -4.11 0.54
N VAL A 135 -13.33 -4.00 1.00
CA VAL A 135 -12.16 -4.27 0.17
C VAL A 135 -11.45 -5.51 0.67
N TYR A 136 -11.24 -6.48 -0.22
CA TYR A 136 -10.59 -7.74 0.09
C TYR A 136 -9.23 -7.83 -0.60
N LYS A 137 -8.20 -8.26 0.11
CA LYS A 137 -6.95 -8.75 -0.48
C LYS A 137 -7.14 -10.20 -0.86
N ILE A 138 -7.03 -10.50 -2.16
CA ILE A 138 -7.17 -11.86 -2.67
C ILE A 138 -5.81 -12.53 -2.62
N ASN A 139 -5.69 -13.58 -1.79
CA ASN A 139 -4.46 -14.32 -1.61
C ASN A 139 -4.38 -15.51 -2.58
N SER A 140 -5.51 -16.18 -2.83
CA SER A 140 -5.58 -17.33 -3.73
C SER A 140 -6.93 -17.46 -4.44
N ILE A 141 -6.95 -18.02 -5.65
CA ILE A 141 -8.15 -18.40 -6.40
C ILE A 141 -8.05 -19.89 -6.72
N GLN A 142 -9.07 -20.68 -6.37
CA GLN A 142 -9.08 -22.14 -6.58
C GLN A 142 -7.85 -22.88 -6.01
N GLY A 143 -7.25 -22.34 -4.94
CA GLY A 143 -6.04 -22.89 -4.33
C GLY A 143 -4.73 -22.41 -4.95
N GLU A 144 -4.78 -21.65 -6.05
CA GLU A 144 -3.59 -21.04 -6.65
C GLU A 144 -3.34 -19.64 -6.09
N ALA A 145 -2.11 -19.37 -5.65
CA ALA A 145 -1.74 -18.09 -5.06
C ALA A 145 -1.70 -16.98 -6.12
N VAL A 146 -2.44 -15.89 -5.87
CA VAL A 146 -2.55 -14.72 -6.75
C VAL A 146 -1.61 -13.59 -6.31
N ALA A 147 -1.38 -13.48 -4.99
CA ALA A 147 -0.51 -12.47 -4.40
C ALA A 147 0.77 -13.14 -3.87
N ARG A 148 1.76 -13.37 -4.75
CA ARG A 148 3.08 -13.88 -4.38
C ARG A 148 4.12 -12.76 -4.42
N GLY A 149 4.97 -12.71 -3.41
CA GLY A 149 6.00 -11.67 -3.27
C GLY A 149 5.35 -10.28 -3.26
N LYS A 150 5.61 -9.51 -4.31
CA LYS A 150 5.15 -8.13 -4.47
C LYS A 150 3.96 -8.00 -5.42
N SER A 151 3.45 -9.12 -5.93
CA SER A 151 2.18 -9.17 -6.64
C SER A 151 1.02 -9.01 -5.66
N PHE A 152 -0.05 -8.36 -6.11
CA PHE A 152 -1.24 -8.16 -5.28
C PHE A 152 -2.52 -8.17 -6.11
N CYS A 153 -3.63 -8.48 -5.44
CA CYS A 153 -4.97 -8.40 -6.01
C CYS A 153 -5.93 -7.89 -4.94
N TYR A 154 -6.64 -6.82 -5.24
CA TYR A 154 -7.70 -6.26 -4.41
C TYR A 154 -9.03 -6.34 -5.12
N ALA A 155 -10.06 -6.80 -4.40
CA ALA A 155 -11.45 -6.76 -4.84
C ALA A 155 -12.23 -5.79 -3.94
N ALA A 156 -12.63 -4.65 -4.49
CA ALA A 156 -13.47 -3.68 -3.81
C ALA A 156 -14.93 -3.87 -4.22
N VAL A 157 -15.76 -4.34 -3.28
CA VAL A 157 -17.20 -4.51 -3.44
C VAL A 157 -17.89 -3.21 -3.07
N ASP A 158 -18.58 -2.61 -4.04
CA ASP A 158 -19.39 -1.40 -3.84
C ASP A 158 -20.87 -1.80 -3.82
N PRO A 159 -21.50 -1.91 -2.64
CA PRO A 159 -22.89 -2.35 -2.54
C PRO A 159 -23.88 -1.29 -3.04
N VAL A 160 -23.48 0.00 -3.06
CA VAL A 160 -24.33 1.10 -3.50
C VAL A 160 -24.46 1.08 -5.02
N ARG A 161 -23.32 0.94 -5.71
CA ARG A 161 -23.27 0.87 -7.17
C ARG A 161 -23.49 -0.53 -7.73
N ARG A 162 -23.51 -1.56 -6.88
CA ARG A 162 -23.62 -2.98 -7.24
C ARG A 162 -22.55 -3.43 -8.23
N ILE A 163 -21.31 -3.00 -7.99
CA ILE A 163 -20.15 -3.34 -8.82
C ILE A 163 -19.03 -3.88 -7.95
N VAL A 164 -18.14 -4.67 -8.57
CA VAL A 164 -16.87 -5.07 -7.98
C VAL A 164 -15.76 -4.47 -8.83
N LYS A 165 -14.82 -3.76 -8.20
CA LYS A 165 -13.63 -3.21 -8.85
C LYS A 165 -12.44 -4.06 -8.47
N ILE A 166 -11.68 -4.49 -9.48
CA ILE A 166 -10.48 -5.28 -9.28
C ILE A 166 -9.26 -4.41 -9.56
N LEU A 167 -8.33 -4.35 -8.61
CA LEU A 167 -7.00 -3.80 -8.82
C LEU A 167 -6.00 -4.94 -8.68
N TYR A 168 -5.25 -5.21 -9.74
CA TYR A 168 -4.32 -6.33 -9.82
C TYR A 168 -2.96 -5.87 -10.33
N HIS A 169 -1.91 -6.43 -9.74
CA HIS A 169 -0.54 -6.27 -10.20
C HIS A 169 0.18 -7.62 -10.12
N ALA A 170 0.74 -8.04 -11.26
CA ALA A 170 1.67 -9.15 -11.34
C ALA A 170 3.09 -8.56 -11.39
N TYR A 171 3.87 -8.77 -10.34
CA TYR A 171 5.27 -8.38 -10.37
C TYR A 171 6.04 -9.39 -11.24
N VAL A 172 6.73 -8.88 -12.26
CA VAL A 172 7.62 -9.66 -13.12
C VAL A 172 8.99 -9.01 -13.06
N PRO A 173 10.03 -9.65 -12.50
CA PRO A 173 11.38 -9.08 -12.47
C PRO A 173 11.89 -8.82 -13.89
N TYR A 174 12.64 -7.74 -14.08
CA TYR A 174 13.22 -7.36 -15.38
C TYR A 174 14.71 -7.71 -15.45
N TRP A 175 15.12 -8.86 -14.94
CA TRP A 175 16.46 -9.46 -15.12
C TRP A 175 16.48 -10.90 -14.63
#